data_AF-A0A923CZY1-F1
#
_entry.id   AF-A0A923CZY1-F1
#
_cell.length_a   1.000
_cell.length_b   1.000
_cell.length_c   1.000
_cell.angle_alpha   90.00
_cell.angle_beta   90.00
_cell.angle_gamma   90.00
#
_symmetry.space_group_name_H-M   'P 1'
#
loop_
_entity.id
_entity.type
_entity.pdbx_description
1 polymer ?
#
loop_
_entity_poly.entity_id
_entity_poly.type
_entity_poly.pdbx_seq_one_letter_code
_entity_poly.pdbx_strand_id
1 'polypeptide(L)'
;DDMFYGINFSFLNKGVDLFAMMNKSYANTIGAFTYDESMITFGAYSERTFAENFDYNAMVAMQTGTADFGASDVDISGMLLNAEVGYTMASGMRLAGLVDYTTGDDGTTNDKWEGFHNLYYTSHRFNGAMDLVNAGDFDEGLMDIGLKALYPVNESWKLMGEFHSFATVEDADAITAGDQTALGTEIDLSGKYVDGGFAWQTGLSMFSASEDWQGANADSQNWLYTQATMSF
;
A
#
# COMPACT_ATOMS: atom_id res chain seq x y z
N ASP A 1 7.95 -12.66 -25.11
CA ASP A 1 7.45 -11.30 -24.91
C ASP A 1 6.47 -11.32 -23.77
N ASP A 2 6.75 -10.55 -22.73
CA ASP A 2 5.82 -10.39 -21.62
C ASP A 2 4.53 -9.75 -22.14
N MET A 3 3.41 -10.26 -21.67
CA MET A 3 2.09 -9.82 -22.09
C MET A 3 1.30 -9.34 -20.90
N PHE A 4 0.66 -8.19 -21.09
CA PHE A 4 -0.23 -7.60 -20.12
C PHE A 4 -1.56 -7.22 -20.79
N TYR A 5 -2.65 -7.66 -20.19
CA TYR A 5 -4.01 -7.33 -20.61
C TYR A 5 -4.83 -6.91 -19.41
N GLY A 6 -5.68 -5.88 -19.56
CA GLY A 6 -6.54 -5.41 -18.50
C GLY A 6 -7.91 -5.01 -19.02
N ILE A 7 -8.93 -5.26 -18.22
CA ILE A 7 -10.29 -4.77 -18.43
C ILE A 7 -10.79 -4.12 -17.14
N ASN A 8 -11.53 -3.03 -17.27
CA ASN A 8 -12.17 -2.33 -16.16
C ASN A 8 -13.61 -1.99 -16.54
N PHE A 9 -14.54 -2.30 -15.64
CA PHE A 9 -15.96 -1.98 -15.76
C PHE A 9 -16.34 -0.99 -14.67
N SER A 10 -16.56 0.26 -15.08
CA SER A 10 -16.96 1.33 -14.17
C SER A 10 -18.47 1.48 -14.07
N PHE A 11 -19.02 1.20 -12.90
CA PHE A 11 -20.42 1.42 -12.59
C PHE A 11 -20.59 2.80 -11.95
N LEU A 12 -20.50 3.86 -12.76
CA LEU A 12 -20.46 5.26 -12.29
C LEU A 12 -21.58 5.61 -11.29
N ASN A 13 -22.83 5.19 -11.55
CA ASN A 13 -23.96 5.43 -10.65
C ASN A 13 -23.83 4.69 -9.30
N LYS A 14 -23.02 3.63 -9.27
CA LYS A 14 -22.72 2.79 -8.11
C LYS A 14 -21.32 3.03 -7.55
N GLY A 15 -20.53 3.96 -8.10
CA GLY A 15 -19.19 4.35 -7.59
C GLY A 15 -18.34 3.13 -7.24
N VAL A 16 -18.43 2.11 -8.09
CA VAL A 16 -17.76 0.82 -7.97
C VAL A 16 -17.17 0.53 -9.33
N ASP A 17 -15.89 0.18 -9.32
CA ASP A 17 -15.16 -0.32 -10.46
C ASP A 17 -14.85 -1.79 -10.23
N LEU A 18 -15.06 -2.62 -11.25
CA LEU A 18 -14.61 -4.01 -11.26
C LEU A 18 -13.50 -4.14 -12.28
N PHE A 19 -12.37 -4.70 -11.89
CA PHE A 19 -11.23 -4.87 -12.77
C PHE A 19 -10.77 -6.31 -12.82
N ALA A 20 -10.17 -6.68 -13.95
CA ALA A 20 -9.42 -7.91 -14.11
C ALA A 20 -8.21 -7.63 -15.01
N MET A 21 -7.09 -8.22 -14.66
CA MET A 21 -5.80 -8.06 -15.31
C MET A 21 -5.16 -9.42 -15.46
N MET A 22 -4.55 -9.69 -16.61
CA MET A 22 -3.75 -10.87 -16.85
C MET A 22 -2.32 -10.43 -17.13
N ASN A 23 -1.38 -10.99 -16.39
CA ASN A 23 0.04 -10.89 -16.63
C ASN A 23 0.56 -12.25 -17.10
N LYS A 24 1.36 -12.26 -18.16
CA LYS A 24 2.21 -13.37 -18.51
C LYS A 24 3.62 -12.87 -18.69
N SER A 25 4.56 -13.44 -17.96
CA SER A 25 5.97 -13.09 -18.05
C SER A 25 6.77 -14.33 -18.42
N TYR A 26 7.76 -14.18 -19.30
CA TYR A 26 8.52 -15.31 -19.84
C TYR A 26 9.99 -15.19 -19.51
N ALA A 27 10.62 -16.32 -19.17
CA ALA A 27 12.03 -16.39 -18.83
C ALA A 27 12.45 -15.43 -17.70
N ASN A 28 11.59 -15.27 -16.70
CA ASN A 28 11.94 -14.60 -15.44
C ASN A 28 13.07 -15.36 -14.75
N THR A 29 13.92 -14.66 -13.99
CA THR A 29 15.04 -15.30 -13.28
C THR A 29 15.10 -14.94 -11.81
N ILE A 30 15.13 -15.95 -10.94
CA ILE A 30 15.47 -15.81 -9.52
C ILE A 30 16.74 -16.64 -9.27
N GLY A 31 17.84 -15.96 -8.95
CA GLY A 31 19.15 -16.60 -8.83
C GLY A 31 19.57 -17.30 -10.12
N ALA A 32 19.71 -18.63 -10.08
CA ALA A 32 20.09 -19.46 -11.23
C ALA A 32 18.89 -20.13 -11.93
N PHE A 33 17.67 -19.92 -11.44
CA PHE A 33 16.46 -20.52 -11.99
C PHE A 33 15.82 -19.60 -13.02
N THR A 34 15.19 -20.20 -14.04
CA THR A 34 14.39 -19.50 -15.03
C THR A 34 12.98 -20.06 -14.98
N TYR A 35 11.97 -19.19 -14.99
CA TYR A 35 10.56 -19.59 -14.94
C TYR A 35 9.68 -18.72 -15.84
N ASP A 36 8.55 -19.30 -16.24
CA ASP A 36 7.47 -18.60 -16.91
C ASP A 36 6.33 -18.38 -15.92
N GLU A 37 5.73 -17.20 -15.90
CA GLU A 37 4.65 -16.85 -14.99
C GLU A 37 3.37 -16.53 -15.76
N SER A 38 2.23 -16.98 -15.26
CA SER A 38 0.92 -16.60 -15.75
C SER A 38 -0.02 -16.34 -14.59
N MET A 39 -0.42 -15.10 -14.39
CA MET A 39 -1.25 -14.66 -13.28
C MET A 39 -2.44 -13.83 -13.75
N ILE A 40 -3.57 -13.99 -13.07
CA ILE A 40 -4.74 -13.13 -13.18
C ILE A 40 -4.95 -12.43 -11.84
N THR A 41 -5.05 -11.10 -11.88
CA THR A 41 -5.50 -10.27 -10.76
C THR A 41 -6.91 -9.79 -11.06
N PHE A 42 -7.86 -9.96 -10.15
CA PHE A 42 -9.19 -9.38 -10.29
C PHE A 42 -9.66 -8.77 -8.98
N GLY A 43 -10.51 -7.76 -9.05
CA GLY A 43 -10.88 -7.03 -7.86
C GLY A 43 -12.00 -6.03 -8.07
N ALA A 44 -12.31 -5.35 -6.96
CA ALA A 44 -13.28 -4.29 -6.90
C ALA A 44 -12.68 -3.09 -6.17
N TYR A 45 -13.02 -1.90 -6.66
CA TYR A 45 -12.65 -0.62 -6.08
C TYR A 45 -13.90 0.22 -5.87
N SER A 46 -13.98 0.98 -4.78
CA SER A 46 -15.10 1.88 -4.52
C SER A 46 -14.69 3.05 -3.63
N GLU A 47 -15.05 4.27 -4.05
CA GLU A 47 -14.86 5.49 -3.28
C GLU A 47 -16.17 6.29 -3.26
N ARG A 48 -16.66 6.62 -2.05
CA ARG A 48 -17.96 7.29 -1.87
C ARG A 48 -18.06 8.09 -0.59
N THR A 49 -18.73 9.24 -0.69
CA THR A 49 -19.44 9.86 0.44
C THR A 49 -20.79 9.15 0.61
N PHE A 50 -20.96 8.37 1.67
CA PHE A 50 -22.16 7.55 1.90
C PHE A 50 -23.13 8.16 2.92
N ALA A 51 -22.67 9.14 3.69
CA ALA A 51 -23.49 10.04 4.48
C ALA A 51 -22.87 11.44 4.45
N GLU A 52 -23.61 12.47 4.86
CA GLU A 52 -23.19 13.88 4.75
C GLU A 52 -21.75 14.15 5.20
N ASN A 53 -21.33 13.49 6.28
CA ASN A 53 -20.02 13.67 6.89
C ASN A 53 -19.14 12.42 6.83
N PHE A 54 -19.58 11.35 6.16
CA PHE A 54 -18.82 10.11 6.10
C PHE A 54 -18.49 9.73 4.68
N ASP A 55 -17.23 9.40 4.48
CA ASP A 55 -16.70 8.92 3.22
C ASP A 55 -15.86 7.66 3.44
N TYR A 56 -15.72 6.86 2.38
CA TYR A 56 -14.80 5.73 2.38
C TYR A 56 -14.15 5.59 1.02
N ASN A 57 -13.00 4.92 1.03
CA ASN A 57 -12.32 4.41 -0.15
C ASN A 57 -11.89 2.97 0.16
N ALA A 58 -12.21 2.00 -0.70
CA ALA A 58 -11.84 0.62 -0.47
C ALA A 58 -11.52 -0.12 -1.77
N MET A 59 -10.55 -1.03 -1.69
CA MET A 59 -10.16 -1.96 -2.74
C MET A 59 -10.02 -3.36 -2.15
N VAL A 60 -10.50 -4.35 -2.90
CA VAL A 60 -10.16 -5.75 -2.69
C VAL A 60 -9.67 -6.33 -4.00
N ALA A 61 -8.58 -7.09 -3.95
CA ALA A 61 -8.06 -7.79 -5.11
C ALA A 61 -7.64 -9.20 -4.73
N MET A 62 -7.78 -10.12 -5.67
CA MET A 62 -7.32 -11.50 -5.56
C MET A 62 -6.44 -11.82 -6.76
N GLN A 63 -5.41 -12.61 -6.54
CA GLN A 63 -4.49 -13.12 -7.54
C GLN A 63 -4.54 -14.63 -7.58
N THR A 64 -4.51 -15.17 -8.79
CA THR A 64 -4.37 -16.61 -9.01
C THR A 64 -3.55 -16.85 -10.26
N GLY A 65 -2.71 -17.88 -10.26
CA GLY A 65 -1.82 -18.16 -11.38
C GLY A 65 -0.87 -19.30 -11.11
N THR A 66 0.17 -19.38 -11.94
CA THR A 66 1.23 -20.38 -11.81
C THR A 66 2.57 -19.78 -12.24
N ALA A 67 3.63 -20.13 -11.53
CA ALA A 67 5.02 -19.97 -11.96
C ALA A 67 5.62 -21.35 -12.31
N ASP A 68 5.99 -21.55 -13.57
CA ASP A 68 6.51 -22.80 -14.14
C ASP A 68 8.04 -22.74 -14.23
N PHE A 69 8.74 -23.53 -13.40
CA PHE A 69 10.20 -23.64 -13.36
C PHE A 69 10.73 -24.79 -14.25
N GLY A 70 9.90 -25.32 -15.15
CA GLY A 70 10.16 -26.41 -16.08
C GLY A 70 10.18 -27.81 -15.45
N ALA A 71 10.67 -27.93 -14.21
CA ALA A 71 10.68 -29.19 -13.44
C ALA A 71 9.59 -29.26 -12.37
N SER A 72 8.99 -28.12 -12.01
CA SER A 72 7.96 -27.97 -10.99
C SER A 72 7.17 -26.70 -11.23
N ASP A 73 5.89 -26.75 -10.88
CA ASP A 73 4.98 -25.61 -10.92
C ASP A 73 4.74 -25.11 -9.49
N VAL A 74 4.62 -23.80 -9.33
CA VAL A 74 4.24 -23.13 -8.08
C VAL A 74 2.92 -22.41 -8.31
N ASP A 75 1.90 -22.73 -7.53
CA ASP A 75 0.60 -22.07 -7.59
C ASP A 75 0.65 -20.69 -6.93
N ILE A 76 0.14 -19.66 -7.61
CA ILE A 76 0.05 -18.30 -7.08
C ILE A 76 -1.34 -18.09 -6.49
N SER A 77 -1.41 -17.56 -5.26
CA SER A 77 -2.66 -17.25 -4.57
C SER A 77 -2.50 -16.09 -3.58
N GLY A 78 -2.64 -14.86 -4.07
CA GLY A 78 -2.52 -13.65 -3.24
C GLY A 78 -3.85 -12.92 -3.02
N MET A 79 -3.96 -12.15 -1.96
CA MET A 79 -5.06 -11.21 -1.73
C MET A 79 -4.56 -9.87 -1.23
N LEU A 80 -5.26 -8.81 -1.64
CA LEU A 80 -5.10 -7.45 -1.14
C LEU A 80 -6.43 -6.91 -0.62
N LEU A 81 -6.37 -6.15 0.48
CA LEU A 81 -7.44 -5.32 1.00
C LEU A 81 -6.87 -3.94 1.37
N ASN A 82 -7.41 -2.87 0.81
CA ASN A 82 -7.13 -1.50 1.25
C ASN A 82 -8.45 -0.85 1.61
N ALA A 83 -8.54 -0.20 2.76
CA ALA A 83 -9.73 0.56 3.13
C ALA A 83 -9.37 1.78 3.97
N GLU A 84 -10.02 2.90 3.67
CA GLU A 84 -10.03 4.11 4.48
C GLU A 84 -11.48 4.51 4.75
N VAL A 85 -11.80 4.86 5.98
CA VAL A 85 -13.11 5.43 6.37
C VAL A 85 -12.88 6.74 7.10
N GLY A 86 -13.52 7.80 6.59
CA GLY A 86 -13.39 9.16 7.09
C GLY A 86 -14.66 9.72 7.69
N TYR A 87 -14.47 10.62 8.67
CA TYR A 87 -15.51 11.49 9.21
C TYR A 87 -15.06 12.95 9.14
N THR A 88 -15.87 13.80 8.51
CA THR A 88 -15.67 15.25 8.43
C THR A 88 -16.55 15.96 9.47
N MET A 89 -15.93 16.63 10.41
CA MET A 89 -16.60 17.40 11.45
C MET A 89 -17.18 18.72 10.89
N ALA A 90 -18.12 19.33 11.62
CA ALA A 90 -18.68 20.63 11.26
C ALA A 90 -17.63 21.76 11.15
N SER A 91 -16.46 21.62 11.80
CA SER A 91 -15.32 22.52 11.66
C SER A 91 -14.57 22.36 10.33
N GLY A 92 -14.93 21.37 9.50
CA GLY A 92 -14.19 20.97 8.30
C GLY A 92 -13.00 20.06 8.57
N MET A 93 -12.67 19.78 9.84
CA MET A 93 -11.63 18.80 10.17
C MET A 93 -12.09 17.39 9.78
N ARG A 94 -11.26 16.66 9.04
CA ARG A 94 -11.49 15.26 8.69
C ARG A 94 -10.55 14.36 9.48
N LEU A 95 -11.09 13.30 10.08
CA LEU A 95 -10.33 12.20 10.67
C LEU A 95 -10.66 10.92 9.90
N ALA A 96 -9.68 10.08 9.62
CA ALA A 96 -9.90 8.80 8.96
C ALA A 96 -9.02 7.69 9.52
N GLY A 97 -9.59 6.49 9.61
CA GLY A 97 -8.83 5.27 9.87
C GLY A 97 -8.57 4.53 8.57
N LEU A 98 -7.40 3.92 8.47
CA LEU A 98 -6.91 3.18 7.31
C LEU A 98 -6.50 1.78 7.72
N VAL A 99 -6.73 0.82 6.83
CA VAL A 99 -6.10 -0.49 6.84
C VAL A 99 -5.59 -0.81 5.45
N ASP A 100 -4.35 -1.27 5.37
CA ASP A 100 -3.75 -1.88 4.21
C ASP A 100 -3.31 -3.30 4.56
N TYR A 101 -3.62 -4.26 3.70
CA TYR A 101 -3.33 -5.65 3.92
C TYR A 101 -2.99 -6.33 2.60
N THR A 102 -1.89 -7.05 2.58
CA THR A 102 -1.53 -8.01 1.54
C THR A 102 -1.16 -9.33 2.17
N THR A 103 -1.62 -10.44 1.59
CA THR A 103 -1.18 -11.77 2.04
C THR A 103 0.32 -11.94 1.86
N GLY A 104 0.88 -12.82 2.69
CA GLY A 104 2.28 -13.22 2.65
C GLY A 104 2.45 -14.69 2.34
N ASP A 105 3.67 -15.07 1.97
CA ASP A 105 4.14 -16.45 1.88
C ASP A 105 4.95 -16.78 3.15
N ASP A 106 4.59 -17.87 3.84
CA ASP A 106 5.28 -18.35 5.04
C ASP A 106 6.49 -19.24 4.71
N GLY A 107 6.72 -19.54 3.42
CA GLY A 107 7.83 -20.35 2.92
C GLY A 107 7.77 -21.82 3.33
N THR A 108 6.69 -22.29 3.97
CA THR A 108 6.55 -23.68 4.43
C THR A 108 6.06 -24.63 3.34
N THR A 109 5.40 -24.09 2.30
CA THR A 109 4.91 -24.85 1.14
C THR A 109 5.68 -24.52 -0.12
N ASN A 110 6.36 -25.51 -0.71
CA ASN A 110 7.22 -25.28 -1.88
C ASN A 110 6.49 -25.26 -3.23
N ASP A 111 5.21 -25.68 -3.26
CA ASP A 111 4.37 -25.76 -4.46
C ASP A 111 3.33 -24.64 -4.53
N LYS A 112 3.38 -23.67 -3.60
CA LYS A 112 2.45 -22.55 -3.53
C LYS A 112 3.16 -21.30 -3.06
N TRP A 113 2.83 -20.17 -3.68
CA TRP A 113 3.21 -18.84 -3.26
C TRP A 113 1.96 -18.06 -2.87
N GLU A 114 1.92 -17.59 -1.63
CA GLU A 114 0.73 -16.96 -1.01
C GLU A 114 0.83 -15.45 -0.89
N GLY A 115 1.98 -14.87 -1.25
CA GLY A 115 2.18 -13.43 -1.33
C GLY A 115 1.24 -12.73 -2.33
N PHE A 116 1.07 -11.42 -2.19
CA PHE A 116 0.41 -10.60 -3.20
C PHE A 116 1.44 -9.87 -4.07
N HIS A 117 1.34 -10.04 -5.40
CA HIS A 117 2.25 -9.43 -6.36
C HIS A 117 1.91 -7.95 -6.55
N ASN A 118 2.85 -7.08 -6.20
CA ASN A 118 2.64 -5.63 -6.12
C ASN A 118 2.69 -4.87 -7.45
N LEU A 119 2.64 -5.55 -8.59
CA LEU A 119 2.68 -4.93 -9.92
C LEU A 119 1.55 -3.89 -10.14
N TYR A 120 0.48 -3.95 -9.34
CA TYR A 120 -0.70 -3.09 -9.42
C TYR A 120 -1.06 -2.39 -8.11
N TYR A 121 -0.20 -2.48 -7.11
CA TYR A 121 -0.43 -1.90 -5.81
C TYR A 121 0.17 -0.50 -5.74
N THR A 122 -0.62 0.49 -5.33
CA THR A 122 -0.16 1.87 -5.15
C THR A 122 0.14 2.11 -3.67
N SER A 123 1.16 1.44 -3.16
CA SER A 123 1.67 1.55 -1.78
C SER A 123 1.74 2.99 -1.29
N HIS A 124 2.28 3.92 -2.08
CA HIS A 124 2.46 5.33 -1.69
C HIS A 124 1.16 6.05 -1.25
N ARG A 125 -0.05 5.66 -1.72
CA ARG A 125 -1.29 6.32 -1.23
C ARG A 125 -1.60 5.90 0.22
N PHE A 126 -1.14 4.72 0.64
CA PHE A 126 -1.52 4.08 1.88
C PHE A 126 -0.35 3.94 2.88
N ASN A 127 0.91 3.88 2.45
CA ASN A 127 2.07 3.47 3.26
C ASN A 127 2.93 4.64 3.77
N GLY A 128 2.29 5.70 4.27
CA GLY A 128 3.01 6.91 4.72
C GLY A 128 3.65 7.69 3.57
N ALA A 129 4.44 8.70 3.90
CA ALA A 129 5.08 9.57 2.89
C ALA A 129 6.54 9.20 2.62
N MET A 130 7.16 8.33 3.42
CA MET A 130 8.58 7.97 3.25
C MET A 130 8.84 6.81 2.28
N ASP A 131 7.81 6.06 1.87
CA ASP A 131 7.91 4.85 1.04
C ASP A 131 8.94 3.80 1.58
N LEU A 132 9.20 3.79 2.89
CA LEU A 132 10.18 2.89 3.51
C LEU A 132 9.66 1.46 3.69
N VAL A 133 8.34 1.28 3.68
CA VAL A 133 7.67 -0.01 3.85
C VAL A 133 6.67 -0.15 2.71
N ASN A 134 6.99 -1.01 1.74
CA ASN A 134 6.11 -1.35 0.64
C ASN A 134 5.78 -2.84 0.69
N ALA A 135 4.54 -3.20 0.36
CA ALA A 135 4.18 -4.62 0.25
C ALA A 135 5.06 -5.35 -0.77
N GLY A 136 5.63 -4.63 -1.75
CA GLY A 136 6.58 -5.18 -2.74
C GLY A 136 7.94 -5.57 -2.18
N ASP A 137 8.25 -5.18 -0.94
CA ASP A 137 9.55 -5.41 -0.31
C ASP A 137 9.56 -6.67 0.57
N PHE A 138 8.40 -7.29 0.81
CA PHE A 138 8.22 -8.42 1.71
C PHE A 138 7.40 -9.53 1.05
N ASP A 139 7.97 -10.72 0.93
CA ASP A 139 7.24 -11.90 0.50
C ASP A 139 6.22 -12.32 1.58
N GLU A 140 6.48 -11.97 2.84
CA GLU A 140 5.69 -12.24 4.05
C GLU A 140 4.44 -11.34 4.18
N GLY A 141 4.15 -10.53 3.16
CA GLY A 141 2.99 -9.66 3.12
C GLY A 141 3.13 -8.43 4.02
N LEU A 142 2.07 -7.63 4.06
CA LEU A 142 2.07 -6.35 4.78
C LEU A 142 0.72 -6.13 5.46
N MET A 143 0.79 -5.63 6.68
CA MET A 143 -0.31 -5.03 7.42
C MET A 143 0.10 -3.61 7.80
N ASP A 144 -0.69 -2.63 7.36
CA ASP A 144 -0.60 -1.24 7.81
C ASP A 144 -1.93 -0.82 8.44
N ILE A 145 -1.86 -0.28 9.66
CA ILE A 145 -2.99 0.38 10.31
C ILE A 145 -2.65 1.86 10.46
N GLY A 146 -3.47 2.69 9.81
CA GLY A 146 -3.24 4.12 9.73
C GLY A 146 -4.32 4.98 10.39
N LEU A 147 -3.92 6.17 10.83
CA LEU A 147 -4.83 7.26 11.21
C LEU A 147 -4.42 8.53 10.49
N LYS A 148 -5.37 9.18 9.81
CA LYS A 148 -5.16 10.43 9.08
C LYS A 148 -6.01 11.55 9.64
N ALA A 149 -5.44 12.75 9.69
CA ALA A 149 -6.11 13.97 10.08
C ALA A 149 -5.85 15.06 9.04
N LEU A 150 -6.90 15.76 8.62
CA LEU A 150 -6.82 16.97 7.80
C LEU A 150 -7.53 18.10 8.53
N TYR A 151 -6.81 19.19 8.77
CA TYR A 151 -7.32 20.38 9.42
C TYR A 151 -7.25 21.59 8.48
N PRO A 152 -8.39 22.11 7.99
CA PRO A 152 -8.42 23.35 7.23
C PRO A 152 -8.25 24.54 8.19
N VAL A 153 -7.09 25.19 8.13
CA VAL A 153 -6.82 26.38 8.96
C VAL A 153 -7.64 27.57 8.46
N ASN A 154 -7.73 27.71 7.13
CA ASN A 154 -8.57 28.66 6.41
C ASN A 154 -8.70 28.20 4.94
N GLU A 155 -9.21 29.07 4.06
CA GLU A 155 -9.41 28.76 2.64
C GLU A 155 -8.12 28.41 1.89
N SER A 156 -6.98 29.00 2.30
CA SER A 156 -5.69 28.80 1.65
C SER A 156 -4.83 27.74 2.32
N TRP A 157 -4.96 27.57 3.64
CA TRP A 157 -4.08 26.73 4.46
C TRP A 157 -4.75 25.45 4.94
N LYS A 158 -4.06 24.33 4.75
CA LYS A 158 -4.42 23.03 5.31
C LYS A 158 -3.21 22.41 6.00
N LEU A 159 -3.45 21.78 7.14
CA LEU A 159 -2.49 20.93 7.83
C LEU A 159 -2.97 19.48 7.72
N MET A 160 -2.04 18.57 7.48
CA MET A 160 -2.31 17.14 7.44
C MET A 160 -1.35 16.43 8.39
N GLY A 161 -1.83 15.40 9.06
CA GLY A 161 -1.03 14.53 9.89
C GLY A 161 -1.46 13.08 9.70
N GLU A 162 -0.50 12.18 9.59
CA GLU A 162 -0.76 10.75 9.41
C GLU A 162 0.11 9.97 10.40
N PHE A 163 -0.42 8.86 10.89
CA PHE A 163 0.28 7.90 11.71
C PHE A 163 0.06 6.53 11.10
N HIS A 164 1.12 5.74 10.99
CA HIS A 164 1.09 4.38 10.46
C HIS A 164 1.79 3.42 11.42
N SER A 165 1.31 2.17 11.43
CA SER A 165 1.89 1.06 12.18
C SER A 165 1.99 -0.14 11.26
N PHE A 166 3.21 -0.53 10.95
CA PHE A 166 3.52 -1.54 9.95
C PHE A 166 3.94 -2.87 10.57
N ALA A 167 3.46 -3.96 10.00
CA ALA A 167 3.88 -5.32 10.30
C ALA A 167 3.83 -6.20 9.06
N THR A 168 4.60 -7.29 9.01
CA THR A 168 4.35 -8.38 8.05
C THR A 168 3.15 -9.22 8.49
N VAL A 169 2.56 -9.98 7.57
CA VAL A 169 1.41 -10.86 7.87
C VAL A 169 1.90 -12.22 8.35
N GLU A 170 2.89 -12.76 7.66
CA GLU A 170 3.63 -13.94 8.07
C GLU A 170 4.90 -13.53 8.83
N ASP A 171 5.48 -14.46 9.58
CA ASP A 171 6.71 -14.21 10.33
C ASP A 171 7.83 -13.88 9.34
N ALA A 172 8.36 -12.65 9.44
CA ALA A 172 9.54 -12.28 8.68
C ALA A 172 10.72 -13.07 9.24
N ASP A 173 11.41 -13.84 8.40
CA ASP A 173 12.59 -14.64 8.78
C ASP A 173 13.83 -13.73 9.06
N ALA A 174 13.60 -12.49 9.49
CA ALA A 174 14.56 -11.42 9.61
C ALA A 174 15.31 -11.47 10.96
N ILE A 175 16.62 -11.73 10.87
CA ILE A 175 17.72 -11.39 11.80
C ILE A 175 17.67 -11.99 13.23
N THR A 176 16.51 -12.22 13.85
CA THR A 176 16.36 -12.74 15.21
C THR A 176 15.34 -13.87 15.29
N ALA A 177 15.69 -14.98 15.95
CA ALA A 177 14.80 -16.14 16.04
C ALA A 177 13.57 -15.86 16.93
N GLY A 178 12.37 -15.82 16.32
CA GLY A 178 11.06 -15.72 16.98
C GLY A 178 9.98 -15.17 16.05
N ASP A 179 8.70 -15.29 16.44
CA ASP A 179 7.53 -14.75 15.71
C ASP A 179 7.60 -13.20 15.66
N GLN A 180 8.27 -12.66 14.64
CA GLN A 180 8.62 -11.25 14.51
C GLN A 180 7.96 -10.65 13.28
N THR A 181 6.87 -9.92 13.51
CA THR A 181 6.10 -9.29 12.43
C THR A 181 6.21 -7.76 12.44
N ALA A 182 6.60 -7.13 13.55
CA ALA A 182 6.61 -5.67 13.64
C ALA A 182 7.72 -5.03 12.78
N LEU A 183 7.34 -4.16 11.86
CA LEU A 183 8.27 -3.42 11.00
C LEU A 183 8.60 -2.04 11.56
N GLY A 184 7.60 -1.33 12.09
CA GLY A 184 7.82 -0.01 12.68
C GLY A 184 6.59 0.89 12.67
N THR A 185 6.82 2.17 12.93
CA THR A 185 5.78 3.20 12.92
C THR A 185 6.25 4.45 12.20
N GLU A 186 5.33 5.15 11.54
CA GLU A 186 5.60 6.42 10.86
C GLU A 186 4.68 7.51 11.37
N ILE A 187 5.22 8.72 11.51
CA ILE A 187 4.45 9.95 11.72
C ILE A 187 4.79 10.91 10.59
N ASP A 188 3.77 11.30 9.85
CA ASP A 188 3.84 12.30 8.80
C ASP A 188 3.13 13.57 9.22
N LEU A 189 3.78 14.71 8.99
CA LEU A 189 3.20 16.03 9.20
C LEU A 189 3.42 16.86 7.95
N SER A 190 2.37 17.42 7.38
CA SER A 190 2.49 18.29 6.22
C SER A 190 1.58 19.50 6.26
N GLY A 191 2.00 20.54 5.56
CA GLY A 191 1.27 21.79 5.39
C GLY A 191 1.16 22.11 3.91
N LYS A 192 -0.04 22.55 3.49
CA LYS A 192 -0.31 22.98 2.13
C LYS A 192 -0.94 24.36 2.12
N TYR A 193 -0.37 25.24 1.31
CA TYR A 193 -0.87 26.57 1.00
C TYR A 193 -1.29 26.63 -0.47
N VAL A 194 -2.47 27.19 -0.75
CA VAL A 194 -2.94 27.47 -2.11
C VAL A 194 -3.54 28.87 -2.16
N ASP A 195 -3.08 29.68 -3.10
CA ASP A 195 -3.61 31.02 -3.36
C ASP A 195 -3.47 31.38 -4.84
N GLY A 196 -4.62 31.51 -5.52
CA GLY A 196 -4.67 31.71 -6.96
C GLY A 196 -3.90 30.65 -7.74
N GLY A 197 -2.96 31.09 -8.59
CA GLY A 197 -2.10 30.20 -9.38
C GLY A 197 -0.92 29.60 -8.61
N PHE A 198 -0.74 29.93 -7.33
CA PHE A 198 0.37 29.46 -6.50
C PHE A 198 -0.07 28.37 -5.53
N ALA A 199 0.68 27.29 -5.47
CA ALA A 199 0.57 26.26 -4.44
C ALA A 199 1.95 25.96 -3.84
N TRP A 200 2.00 25.80 -2.53
CA TRP A 200 3.20 25.38 -1.80
C TRP A 200 2.84 24.26 -0.84
N GLN A 201 3.70 23.25 -0.73
CA GLN A 201 3.53 22.13 0.18
C GLN A 201 4.88 21.78 0.82
N THR A 202 4.87 21.47 2.09
CA THR A 202 6.03 20.97 2.82
C THR A 202 5.60 19.85 3.75
N GLY A 203 6.48 18.88 3.99
CA GLY A 203 6.21 17.77 4.89
C GLY A 203 7.46 17.31 5.60
N LEU A 204 7.26 16.79 6.81
CA LEU A 204 8.24 16.13 7.66
C LEU A 204 7.67 14.76 8.02
N SER A 205 8.45 13.73 7.78
CA SER A 205 8.13 12.35 8.09
C SER A 205 9.18 11.77 9.01
N MET A 206 8.76 10.97 9.97
CA MET A 206 9.61 10.35 10.97
C MET A 206 9.21 8.89 11.10
N PHE A 207 10.12 8.00 10.73
CA PHE A 207 9.93 6.56 10.82
C PHE A 207 10.78 6.00 11.97
N SER A 208 10.15 5.23 12.85
CA SER A 208 10.82 4.48 13.91
C SER A 208 10.71 2.99 13.59
N ALA A 209 11.85 2.41 13.19
CA ALA A 209 11.96 0.98 12.91
C ALA A 209 11.78 0.14 14.18
N SER A 210 11.19 -1.04 14.03
CA SER A 210 11.17 -2.04 15.08
C SER A 210 12.54 -2.72 15.21
N GLU A 211 12.94 -3.05 16.45
CA GLU A 211 14.10 -3.91 16.71
C GLU A 211 13.89 -5.32 16.14
N ASP A 212 12.63 -5.76 15.98
CA ASP A 212 12.29 -7.03 15.36
C ASP A 212 12.69 -7.06 13.86
N TRP A 213 12.68 -5.90 13.19
CA TRP A 213 13.04 -5.79 11.78
C TRP A 213 14.50 -5.41 11.55
N GLN A 214 15.01 -4.40 12.26
CA GLN A 214 16.36 -3.87 12.05
C GLN A 214 17.39 -4.34 13.09
N GLY A 215 16.97 -5.16 14.06
CA GLY A 215 17.80 -5.62 15.16
C GLY A 215 18.05 -4.54 16.21
N ALA A 216 18.95 -4.83 17.17
CA ALA A 216 19.24 -3.98 18.33
C ALA A 216 19.81 -2.58 18.01
N ASN A 217 20.08 -2.26 16.75
CA ASN A 217 20.50 -0.93 16.30
C ASN A 217 19.43 -0.27 15.42
N ALA A 218 18.15 -0.62 15.60
CA ALA A 218 17.04 0.00 14.90
C ALA A 218 17.08 1.52 15.09
N ASP A 219 17.31 2.23 13.98
CA ASP A 219 17.47 3.68 13.97
C ASP A 219 16.23 4.35 13.37
N SER A 220 15.93 5.55 13.88
CA SER A 220 14.87 6.36 13.30
C SER A 220 15.34 7.10 12.06
N GLN A 221 14.53 7.09 11.01
CA GLN A 221 14.76 7.83 9.78
C GLN A 221 13.85 9.05 9.73
N ASN A 222 14.35 10.14 9.15
CA ASN A 222 13.59 11.37 9.00
C ASN A 222 13.69 11.87 7.56
N TRP A 223 12.56 12.29 6.99
CA TRP A 223 12.50 12.87 5.66
C TRP A 223 11.81 14.22 5.69
N LEU A 224 12.37 15.20 4.98
CA LEU A 224 11.82 16.54 4.87
C LEU A 224 11.75 16.91 3.39
N TYR A 225 10.60 17.41 2.94
CA TYR A 225 10.44 17.93 1.59
C TYR A 225 9.72 19.28 1.56
N THR A 226 9.91 19.99 0.45
CA THR A 226 9.20 21.21 0.13
C THR A 226 9.06 21.32 -1.38
N GLN A 227 7.88 21.68 -1.87
CA GLN A 227 7.57 21.82 -3.28
C GLN A 227 6.64 23.00 -3.52
N ALA A 228 6.78 23.66 -4.66
CA ALA A 228 5.88 24.73 -5.07
C ALA A 228 5.48 24.57 -6.55
N THR A 229 4.27 25.01 -6.88
CA THR A 229 3.72 25.01 -8.23
C THR A 229 3.17 26.40 -8.55
N MET A 230 3.43 26.87 -9.77
CA MET A 230 2.91 28.13 -10.31
C MET A 230 2.20 27.86 -11.63
N SER A 231 0.95 28.33 -11.73
CA SER A 231 0.15 28.29 -12.95
C SER A 231 -0.02 29.71 -13.51
N PHE A 232 0.16 29.88 -14.81
CA PHE A 232 0.12 31.15 -15.53
C PHE A 232 -1.03 31.19 -16.55
#